data_AF-A0A5J4PR10-F1
#
_entry.id   AF-A0A5J4PR10-F1
#
_cell.length_a   1.000
_cell.length_b   1.000
_cell.length_c   1.000
_cell.angle_alpha   90.00
_cell.angle_beta   90.00
_cell.angle_gamma   90.00
#
_symmetry.space_group_name_H-M   'P 1'
#
loop_
_entity.id
_entity.type
_entity.pdbx_description
1 polymer ?
#
loop_
_entity_poly.entity_id
_entity_poly.type
_entity_poly.pdbx_seq_one_letter_code
_entity_poly.pdbx_strand_id
1 'polypeptide(L)' 'QDMSQRSQQFQQDAQETMQQKQQELMTPIYQKLDNAIKVVGEAQGVIYIFDLSRTAIPYINTNQSVDVTSLVKTELGIKN' A
#
# COMPACT_ATOMS: atom_id res chain seq x y z
N GLN A 1 -4.98 -30.23 32.66
CA GLN A 1 -5.47 -30.34 31.26
C GLN A 1 -5.97 -28.99 30.77
N ASP A 2 -6.82 -28.32 31.55
CA ASP A 2 -7.39 -27.01 31.22
C ASP A 2 -6.34 -25.90 30.89
N MET A 3 -5.26 -25.84 31.66
CA MET A 3 -4.17 -24.86 31.42
C MET A 3 -3.41 -25.06 30.10
N SER A 4 -3.26 -26.30 29.63
CA SER A 4 -2.59 -26.59 28.35
C SER A 4 -3.46 -26.13 27.17
N GLN A 5 -4.76 -26.41 27.26
CA GLN A 5 -5.75 -26.05 26.26
C GLN A 5 -5.93 -24.52 26.19
N ARG A 6 -5.98 -23.84 27.34
CA ARG A 6 -6.01 -22.38 27.42
C ARG A 6 -4.74 -21.73 26.87
N SER A 7 -3.57 -22.34 27.09
CA SER A 7 -2.30 -21.86 26.53
C SER A 7 -2.30 -21.97 25.00
N GLN A 8 -2.76 -23.09 24.44
CA GLN A 8 -2.89 -23.28 22.99
C GLN A 8 -3.89 -22.28 22.38
N GLN A 9 -5.05 -22.09 23.01
CA GLN A 9 -6.03 -21.11 22.54
C GLN A 9 -5.46 -19.68 22.56
N PHE A 10 -4.79 -19.29 23.64
CA PHE A 10 -4.16 -17.97 23.74
C PHE A 10 -3.11 -17.75 22.64
N GLN A 11 -2.30 -18.77 22.31
CA GLN A 11 -1.33 -18.67 21.23
C GLN A 11 -2.00 -18.48 19.85
N GLN A 12 -3.11 -19.17 19.60
CA GLN A 12 -3.89 -19.01 18.36
C GLN A 12 -4.51 -17.60 18.28
N ASP A 13 -5.19 -17.18 19.35
CA ASP A 13 -5.84 -15.85 19.44
C ASP A 13 -4.82 -14.72 19.27
N ALA A 14 -3.62 -14.87 19.84
CA ALA A 14 -2.54 -13.90 19.70
C ALA A 14 -2.03 -13.79 18.25
N GLN A 15 -1.91 -14.91 17.52
CA GLN A 15 -1.53 -14.90 16.11
C GLN A 15 -2.60 -14.22 15.26
N GLU A 16 -3.87 -14.54 15.48
CA GLU A 16 -4.99 -13.91 14.76
C GLU A 16 -5.06 -12.41 15.04
N THR A 17 -4.97 -12.02 16.32
CA THR A 17 -4.96 -10.61 16.73
C THR A 17 -3.80 -9.85 16.09
N MET A 18 -2.61 -10.46 15.99
CA MET A 18 -1.46 -9.84 15.35
C MET A 18 -1.71 -9.60 13.84
N GLN A 19 -2.27 -10.59 13.14
CA GLN A 19 -2.62 -10.45 11.72
C GLN A 19 -3.68 -9.36 11.50
N GLN A 20 -4.73 -9.35 12.33
CA GLN A 20 -5.77 -8.33 12.30
C GLN A 20 -5.19 -6.93 12.54
N LYS A 21 -4.35 -6.77 13.56
CA LYS A 21 -3.69 -5.49 13.86
C LYS A 21 -2.78 -5.03 12.73
N GLN A 22 -2.05 -5.94 12.08
CA GLN A 22 -1.26 -5.61 10.91
C GLN A 22 -2.15 -5.08 9.78
N GLN A 23 -3.27 -5.74 9.50
CA GLN A 23 -4.21 -5.31 8.46
C GLN A 23 -4.87 -3.95 8.80
N GLU A 24 -5.31 -3.76 10.04
CA GLU A 24 -5.86 -2.50 10.54
C GLU A 24 -4.86 -1.34 10.37
N LEU A 25 -3.59 -1.58 10.67
CA LEU A 25 -2.54 -0.57 10.55
C LEU A 25 -2.15 -0.30 9.09
N MET A 26 -2.20 -1.30 8.21
CA MET A 26 -1.86 -1.13 6.79
C MET A 26 -2.98 -0.47 5.98
N THR A 27 -4.25 -0.69 6.36
CA THR A 27 -5.41 -0.10 5.69
C THR A 27 -5.31 1.42 5.49
N PRO A 28 -5.04 2.25 6.53
CA PRO A 28 -4.92 3.69 6.36
C PRO A 28 -3.69 4.09 5.53
N ILE A 29 -2.65 3.26 5.48
CA ILE A 29 -1.47 3.52 4.64
C ILE A 29 -1.84 3.37 3.17
N TYR A 30 -2.55 2.29 2.80
CA TYR A 30 -3.05 2.11 1.44
C TYR A 30 -4.02 3.21 1.03
N GLN A 31 -4.93 3.61 1.91
CA GLN A 31 -5.85 4.73 1.64
C GLN A 31 -5.11 6.05 1.38
N LYS A 32 -4.06 6.35 2.15
CA LYS A 32 -3.21 7.53 1.91
C LYS A 32 -2.50 7.44 0.57
N LEU A 33 -1.94 6.28 0.23
CA LEU A 33 -1.29 6.04 -1.06
C LEU A 33 -2.27 6.22 -2.23
N ASP A 34 -3.45 5.60 -2.15
CA ASP A 34 -4.48 5.71 -3.18
C ASP A 34 -4.93 7.16 -3.40
N ASN A 35 -5.12 7.92 -2.30
CA ASN A 35 -5.46 9.33 -2.38
C ASN A 35 -4.33 10.16 -3.01
N ALA A 36 -3.08 9.92 -2.62
CA ALA A 36 -1.93 10.61 -3.19
C ALA A 36 -1.78 10.33 -4.70
N ILE A 37 -1.99 9.07 -5.12
CA ILE A 37 -1.98 8.68 -6.53
C ILE A 37 -3.08 9.43 -7.30
N LYS A 38 -4.30 9.53 -6.75
CA LYS A 38 -5.41 10.27 -7.38
C LYS A 38 -5.12 11.75 -7.51
N VAL A 39 -4.68 12.40 -6.43
CA VAL A 39 -4.34 13.84 -6.42
C VAL A 39 -3.28 14.13 -7.48
N VAL A 40 -2.21 13.32 -7.52
CA VAL A 40 -1.15 13.49 -8.53
C VAL A 40 -1.67 13.20 -9.94
N GLY A 41 -2.50 12.18 -10.12
CA GLY A 41 -3.09 11.84 -11.41
C GLY A 41 -3.94 12.96 -11.99
N GLU A 42 -4.82 13.53 -11.17
CA GLU A 42 -5.65 14.69 -11.52
C GLU A 42 -4.78 15.92 -11.84
N ALA A 43 -3.78 16.22 -11.02
CA ALA A 43 -2.89 17.36 -11.22
C ALA A 43 -2.00 17.24 -12.47
N GLN A 44 -1.59 16.03 -12.85
CA GLN A 44 -0.83 15.76 -14.06
C GLN A 44 -1.73 15.59 -15.31
N GLY A 45 -3.05 15.52 -15.14
CA GLY A 45 -4.00 15.30 -16.24
C GLY A 45 -3.86 13.93 -16.90
N VAL A 46 -3.37 12.92 -16.18
CA VAL A 46 -3.20 11.56 -16.71
C VAL A 46 -4.44 10.72 -16.47
N ILE A 47 -4.76 9.84 -17.43
CA ILE A 47 -5.95 8.98 -17.37
C ILE A 47 -5.66 7.70 -16.58
N TYR A 48 -4.40 7.23 -16.60
CA TYR A 48 -3.96 6.02 -15.91
C TYR A 48 -2.60 6.22 -15.25
N ILE A 49 -2.43 5.59 -14.08
CA ILE A 49 -1.14 5.42 -13.42
C ILE A 49 -0.93 3.92 -13.24
N PHE A 50 0.26 3.44 -13.61
CA PHE A 50 0.63 2.04 -13.47
C PHE A 50 1.72 1.87 -12.41
N ASP A 51 1.53 0.92 -11.50
CA ASP A 51 2.59 0.45 -10.61
C ASP A 51 3.47 -0.57 -11.35
N LEU A 52 4.65 -0.11 -11.79
CA LEU A 52 5.62 -0.92 -12.53
C LEU A 52 6.28 -2.01 -11.67
N SER A 53 6.18 -1.94 -10.33
CA SER A 53 6.68 -2.99 -9.43
C SER A 53 5.74 -4.19 -9.37
N ARG A 54 4.45 -3.99 -9.69
CA ARG A 54 3.40 -5.02 -9.63
C ARG A 54 2.90 -5.45 -11.01
N THR A 55 3.10 -4.63 -12.03
CA THR A 55 2.56 -4.85 -13.37
C THR A 55 3.69 -4.96 -14.38
N ALA A 56 3.83 -6.13 -15.01
CA ALA A 56 4.73 -6.29 -16.14
C ALA A 56 4.14 -5.61 -17.38
N ILE A 57 4.72 -4.48 -17.78
CA ILE A 57 4.35 -3.75 -19.00
C ILE A 57 5.43 -4.02 -20.06
N PRO A 58 5.10 -4.66 -21.20
CA PRO A 58 6.10 -5.05 -22.21
C PRO A 58 6.85 -3.88 -22.83
N TYR A 59 6.24 -2.68 -22.88
CA TYR A 59 6.85 -1.48 -23.43
C TYR A 59 6.23 -0.22 -22.82
N ILE A 60 7.08 0.76 -22.50
CA ILE A 60 6.69 2.09 -22.03
C ILE A 60 7.40 3.12 -22.91
N ASN A 61 6.63 3.99 -23.57
CA ASN A 61 7.22 5.13 -24.27
C ASN A 61 7.51 6.25 -23.27
N THR A 62 8.76 6.37 -22.84
CA THR A 62 9.19 7.39 -21.86
C THR A 62 9.09 8.82 -22.37
N ASN A 63 8.97 9.04 -23.68
CA ASN A 63 8.74 10.38 -24.25
C ASN A 63 7.26 10.81 -24.19
N GLN A 64 6.34 9.86 -23.97
CA GLN A 64 4.89 10.10 -23.87
C GLN A 64 4.33 9.77 -22.49
N SER A 65 5.17 9.21 -21.61
CA SER A 65 4.81 8.81 -20.25
C SER A 65 5.51 9.71 -19.24
N VAL A 66 4.89 9.91 -18.08
CA VAL A 66 5.47 10.65 -16.97
C VAL A 66 5.67 9.70 -15.81
N ASP A 67 6.88 9.68 -15.24
CA ASP A 67 7.13 9.05 -13.95
C ASP A 67 6.65 9.98 -12.83
N VAL A 68 5.58 9.56 -12.15
CA VAL A 68 4.97 10.31 -11.05
C VAL A 68 5.45 9.88 -9.67
N THR A 69 6.40 8.95 -9.56
CA THR A 69 6.84 8.36 -8.27
C THR A 69 7.28 9.42 -7.27
N SER A 70 8.09 10.38 -7.70
CA SER A 70 8.58 11.47 -6.83
C SER A 70 7.46 12.42 -6.40
N LEU A 71 6.47 12.65 -7.28
CA LEU A 71 5.31 13.48 -6.96
C LEU A 71 4.42 12.81 -5.92
N VAL A 72 4.15 11.51 -6.08
CA VAL A 72 3.37 10.73 -5.10
C VAL A 72 4.08 10.68 -3.74
N LYS A 73 5.41 10.49 -3.70
CA LYS A 73 6.17 10.56 -2.44
C LYS A 73 6.05 11.93 -1.76
N THR A 74 6.11 12.99 -2.55
CA THR A 74 5.96 14.37 -2.05
C THR A 74 4.56 14.59 -1.46
N GLU A 75 3.52 14.14 -2.15
CA GLU A 75 2.12 14.21 -1.67
C GLU A 75 1.91 13.41 -0.37
N LEU A 76 2.62 12.30 -0.21
CA LEU A 76 2.63 11.51 1.02
C LEU A 76 3.48 12.13 2.16
N GLY A 77 4.18 13.23 1.90
CA GLY A 77 5.09 13.86 2.86
C GLY A 77 6.37 13.07 3.12
N ILE A 78 6.72 12.12 2.24
CA ILE A 78 7.93 11.32 2.34
C ILE A 78 9.06 12.10 1.66
N LYS A 79 9.98 12.64 2.47
CA LYS A 79 11.16 13.36 1.96
C LYS A 79 12.22 12.34 1.50
N ASN A 80 12.81 12.57 0.33
CA ASN A 80 13.99 11.86 -0.16
C ASN A 80 15.24 12.24 0.63
#